data_AF-A0AAD3W7Q4-F1
#
_entry.id   AF-A0AAD3W7Q4-F1
#
_cell.length_a   1.000
_cell.length_b   1.000
_cell.length_c   1.000
_cell.angle_alpha   90.00
_cell.angle_beta   90.00
_cell.angle_gamma   90.00
#
_symmetry.space_group_name_H-M   'P 1'
#
loop_
_entity.id
_entity.type
_entity.pdbx_description
1 polymer ?
#
loop_
_entity_poly.entity_id
_entity_poly.type
_entity_poly.pdbx_seq_one_letter_code
_entity_poly.pdbx_strand_id
1 'polypeptide(L)'
;MQIMRTFALIVEELANSREIDAIAKAVYITASMCPTPSIKMLSAKLGLDAQAVSRRCKTLEGLGWMKLSKDGRCLRPHPSVPQEVEARLAAIAKNIIQMSQYKSEATTRAFVDWIVAPNVTLVFGARPAFLYNKATKQQLEYDIYAEALRWALEHHGEQHFEPTPLYPDEKEFIERVKRDRLKLELSKQNNIRLSVVTKKDLTLERMLAAIPEDIPKRVLDPEGPFVRMLEKLGQELLGKHDWDRE
;
A
#
# COMPACT_ATOMS: atom_id res chain seq x y z
N MET A 1 -3.63 8.40 -14.35
CA MET A 1 -3.39 6.98 -14.06
C MET A 1 -4.43 6.53 -13.05
N GLN A 2 -5.16 5.44 -13.33
CA GLN A 2 -6.17 4.92 -12.42
C GLN A 2 -5.46 4.34 -11.19
N ILE A 3 -5.68 4.93 -10.02
CA ILE A 3 -5.14 4.42 -8.76
C ILE A 3 -5.97 3.20 -8.39
N MET A 4 -5.33 2.04 -8.34
CA MET A 4 -5.94 0.86 -7.75
C MET A 4 -6.15 1.13 -6.26
N ARG A 5 -7.38 0.95 -5.78
CA ARG A 5 -7.72 0.98 -4.36
C ARG A 5 -8.00 -0.44 -3.92
N THR A 6 -6.96 -1.17 -3.54
CA THR A 6 -7.03 -2.61 -3.23
C THR A 6 -8.16 -2.92 -2.27
N PHE A 7 -8.32 -2.14 -1.20
CA PHE A 7 -9.36 -2.39 -0.21
C PHE A 7 -10.78 -2.24 -0.78
N ALA A 8 -11.00 -1.34 -1.74
CA ALA A 8 -12.30 -1.21 -2.39
C ALA A 8 -12.65 -2.47 -3.19
N LEU A 9 -11.68 -3.05 -3.90
CA LEU A 9 -11.87 -4.30 -4.65
C LEU A 9 -12.10 -5.49 -3.72
N ILE A 10 -11.42 -5.54 -2.57
CA ILE A 10 -11.67 -6.55 -1.52
C ILE A 10 -13.12 -6.44 -1.01
N VAL A 11 -13.58 -5.22 -0.74
CA VAL A 11 -14.95 -4.97 -0.27
C VAL A 11 -15.97 -5.34 -1.34
N GLU A 12 -15.67 -5.11 -2.62
CA GLU A 12 -16.52 -5.53 -3.74
C GLU A 12 -16.64 -7.06 -3.82
N GLU A 13 -15.52 -7.78 -3.75
CA GLU A 13 -15.48 -9.25 -3.72
C GLU A 13 -16.24 -9.80 -2.50
N LEU A 14 -16.06 -9.18 -1.34
CA LEU A 14 -16.81 -9.50 -0.13
C LEU A 14 -18.31 -9.25 -0.31
N ALA A 15 -18.69 -8.12 -0.91
CA ALA A 15 -20.08 -7.75 -1.16
C ALA A 15 -20.76 -8.76 -2.10
N ASN A 16 -20.04 -9.24 -3.10
CA ASN A 16 -20.52 -10.22 -4.08
C ASN A 16 -20.57 -11.66 -3.55
N SER A 17 -19.90 -11.96 -2.43
CA SER A 17 -19.98 -13.28 -1.81
C SER A 17 -21.38 -13.57 -1.25
N ARG A 18 -22.04 -14.61 -1.78
CA ARG A 18 -23.38 -15.05 -1.37
C ARG A 18 -23.39 -15.89 -0.10
N GLU A 19 -22.26 -16.50 0.22
CA GLU A 19 -22.09 -17.39 1.39
C GLU A 19 -21.89 -16.61 2.69
N ILE A 20 -21.59 -15.31 2.58
CA ILE A 20 -21.33 -14.41 3.70
C ILE A 20 -22.57 -13.55 3.92
N ASP A 21 -23.15 -13.63 5.12
CA ASP A 21 -24.27 -12.76 5.49
C ASP A 21 -23.84 -11.32 5.73
N ALA A 22 -24.80 -10.38 5.67
CA ALA A 22 -24.51 -8.94 5.80
C ALA A 22 -23.80 -8.57 7.11
N ILE A 23 -24.07 -9.27 8.20
CA ILE A 23 -23.43 -9.02 9.49
C ILE A 23 -21.97 -9.49 9.47
N ALA A 24 -21.68 -10.66 8.89
CA ALA A 24 -20.31 -11.11 8.68
C ALA A 24 -19.51 -10.13 7.80
N LYS A 25 -20.12 -9.56 6.74
CA LYS A 25 -19.47 -8.53 5.93
C LYS A 25 -19.13 -7.29 6.76
N ALA A 26 -20.07 -6.81 7.57
CA ALA A 26 -19.83 -5.68 8.48
C ALA A 26 -18.73 -5.98 9.52
N VAL A 27 -18.69 -7.21 10.06
CA VAL A 27 -17.62 -7.67 10.97
C VAL A 27 -16.26 -7.61 10.28
N TYR A 28 -16.14 -8.13 9.05
CA TYR A 28 -14.89 -8.10 8.29
C TYR A 28 -14.41 -6.66 8.03
N ILE A 29 -15.30 -5.79 7.52
CA ILE A 29 -14.96 -4.40 7.21
C ILE A 29 -14.52 -3.66 8.48
N THR A 30 -15.27 -3.82 9.58
CA THR A 30 -14.95 -3.17 10.86
C THR A 30 -13.62 -3.66 11.41
N ALA A 31 -13.34 -4.98 11.32
CA ALA A 31 -12.07 -5.55 11.74
C ALA A 31 -10.90 -5.04 10.89
N SER A 32 -11.11 -4.86 9.57
CA SER A 32 -10.09 -4.36 8.64
C SER A 32 -9.69 -2.91 8.93
N MET A 33 -10.64 -2.12 9.45
CA MET A 33 -10.41 -0.72 9.81
C MET A 33 -9.85 -0.52 11.23
N CYS A 34 -9.61 -1.59 11.97
CA CYS A 34 -9.09 -1.54 13.34
C CYS A 34 -7.67 -2.11 13.40
N PRO A 35 -6.67 -1.40 13.95
CA PRO A 35 -5.30 -1.94 14.07
C PRO A 35 -5.19 -3.20 14.93
N THR A 36 -5.94 -3.27 16.03
CA THR A 36 -5.90 -4.41 16.98
C THR A 36 -7.32 -4.86 17.32
N PRO A 37 -8.03 -5.52 16.39
CA PRO A 37 -9.39 -5.93 16.61
C PRO A 37 -9.48 -7.00 17.72
N SER A 38 -10.61 -7.01 18.42
CA SER A 38 -10.98 -8.04 19.38
C SER A 38 -12.48 -8.24 19.33
N ILE A 39 -12.97 -9.41 19.75
CA ILE A 39 -14.42 -9.66 19.78
C ILE A 39 -15.17 -8.59 20.58
N LYS A 40 -14.61 -8.16 21.72
CA LYS A 40 -15.18 -7.09 22.55
C LYS A 40 -15.25 -5.76 21.81
N MET A 41 -14.17 -5.37 21.13
CA MET A 41 -14.10 -4.13 20.35
C MET A 41 -15.11 -4.15 19.19
N LEU A 42 -15.17 -5.25 18.44
CA LEU A 42 -16.06 -5.42 17.31
C LEU A 42 -17.53 -5.43 17.75
N SER A 43 -17.84 -6.14 18.84
CA SER A 43 -19.15 -6.14 19.48
C SER A 43 -19.60 -4.73 19.84
N ALA A 44 -18.75 -3.94 20.50
CA ALA A 44 -19.05 -2.56 20.86
C ALA A 44 -19.25 -1.66 19.64
N LYS A 45 -18.38 -1.75 18.62
CA LYS A 45 -18.49 -0.92 17.39
C LYS A 45 -19.71 -1.24 16.55
N LEU A 46 -20.13 -2.51 16.52
CA LEU A 46 -21.25 -2.97 15.70
C LEU A 46 -22.59 -2.96 16.45
N GLY A 47 -22.59 -2.74 17.77
CA GLY A 47 -23.79 -2.88 18.60
C GLY A 47 -24.34 -4.31 18.62
N LEU A 48 -23.45 -5.31 18.54
CA LEU A 48 -23.83 -6.73 18.45
C LEU A 48 -23.38 -7.49 19.70
N ASP A 49 -24.10 -8.57 20.01
CA ASP A 49 -23.67 -9.51 21.04
C ASP A 49 -22.31 -10.15 20.70
N ALA A 50 -21.46 -10.33 21.71
CA ALA A 50 -20.11 -10.86 21.54
C ALA A 50 -20.09 -12.29 20.99
N GLN A 51 -21.07 -13.14 21.34
CA GLN A 51 -21.18 -14.49 20.79
C GLN A 51 -21.61 -14.43 19.33
N ALA A 52 -22.50 -13.51 18.95
CA ALA A 52 -22.86 -13.27 17.56
C ALA A 52 -21.62 -12.88 16.72
N VAL A 53 -20.83 -11.92 17.19
CA VAL A 53 -19.56 -11.53 16.53
C VAL A 53 -18.59 -12.72 16.44
N SER A 54 -18.38 -13.45 17.53
CA SER A 54 -17.48 -14.61 17.54
C SER A 54 -17.91 -15.70 16.55
N ARG A 55 -19.21 -15.98 16.43
CA ARG A 55 -19.72 -16.92 15.42
C ARG A 55 -19.43 -16.44 14.00
N ARG A 56 -19.64 -15.15 13.69
CA ARG A 56 -19.34 -14.60 12.36
C ARG A 56 -17.84 -14.58 12.05
N CYS A 57 -16.99 -14.30 13.03
CA CYS A 57 -15.54 -14.44 12.88
C CYS A 57 -15.15 -15.87 12.50
N LYS A 58 -15.75 -16.89 13.12
CA LYS A 58 -15.51 -18.31 12.77
C LYS A 58 -16.02 -18.65 11.37
N THR A 59 -17.17 -18.12 10.97
CA THR A 59 -17.68 -18.27 9.59
C THR A 59 -16.71 -17.67 8.58
N LEU A 60 -16.23 -16.44 8.82
CA LEU A 60 -15.25 -15.78 7.97
C LEU A 60 -13.92 -16.55 7.92
N GLU A 61 -13.49 -17.13 9.04
CA GLU A 61 -12.31 -18.00 9.09
C GLU A 61 -12.45 -19.24 8.23
N GLY A 62 -13.59 -19.95 8.33
CA GLY A 62 -13.88 -21.11 7.49
C GLY A 62 -13.90 -20.80 5.99
N LEU A 63 -14.17 -19.55 5.61
CA LEU A 63 -14.20 -19.07 4.23
C LEU A 63 -12.89 -18.37 3.80
N GLY A 64 -11.86 -18.33 4.66
CA GLY A 64 -10.56 -17.71 4.35
C GLY A 64 -10.52 -16.18 4.42
N TRP A 65 -11.61 -15.53 4.80
CA TRP A 65 -11.69 -14.07 5.00
C TRP A 65 -11.16 -13.63 6.37
N MET A 66 -10.79 -14.56 7.25
CA MET A 66 -10.25 -14.21 8.55
C MET A 66 -9.29 -15.29 9.03
N LYS A 67 -8.29 -14.91 9.82
CA LYS A 67 -7.50 -15.82 10.64
C LYS A 67 -7.78 -15.52 12.10
N LEU A 68 -8.08 -16.51 12.93
CA LEU A 68 -8.25 -16.30 14.37
C LEU A 68 -6.99 -16.73 15.11
N SER A 69 -6.58 -15.92 16.06
CA SER A 69 -5.48 -16.25 16.98
C SER A 69 -5.92 -16.04 18.42
N LYS A 70 -5.23 -16.68 19.35
CA LYS A 70 -5.44 -16.48 20.78
C LYS A 70 -4.33 -15.60 21.33
N ASP A 71 -4.72 -14.57 22.06
CA ASP A 71 -3.87 -13.69 22.85
C ASP A 71 -4.30 -13.83 24.31
N GLY A 72 -3.65 -14.77 25.02
CA GLY A 72 -4.11 -15.26 26.32
C GLY A 72 -5.54 -15.82 26.24
N ARG A 73 -6.49 -15.15 26.90
CA ARG A 73 -7.92 -15.50 26.88
C ARG A 73 -8.71 -14.80 25.78
N CYS A 74 -8.10 -13.86 25.06
CA CYS A 74 -8.78 -13.07 24.04
C CYS A 74 -8.63 -13.70 22.66
N LEU A 75 -9.75 -13.93 21.97
CA LEU A 75 -9.75 -14.29 20.56
C LEU A 75 -9.54 -13.03 19.71
N ARG A 76 -8.52 -13.06 18.85
CA ARG A 76 -8.08 -11.96 17.99
C ARG A 76 -8.39 -12.30 16.53
N PRO A 77 -9.35 -11.60 15.91
CA PRO A 77 -9.66 -11.77 14.50
C PRO A 77 -8.72 -10.96 13.62
N HIS A 78 -8.07 -11.60 12.66
CA HIS A 78 -7.18 -10.96 11.69
C HIS A 78 -7.81 -11.06 10.30
N PRO A 79 -8.31 -9.95 9.73
CA PRO A 79 -8.85 -9.96 8.38
C PRO A 79 -7.82 -10.48 7.38
N SER A 80 -8.22 -11.43 6.56
CA SER A 80 -7.41 -11.96 5.46
C SER A 80 -8.20 -11.88 4.15
N VAL A 81 -7.52 -12.15 3.03
CA VAL A 81 -8.16 -12.27 1.73
C VAL A 81 -8.04 -13.73 1.30
N PRO A 82 -9.12 -14.41 0.88
CA PRO A 82 -9.02 -15.76 0.36
C PRO A 82 -8.10 -15.81 -0.87
N GLN A 83 -7.33 -16.90 -1.03
CA GLN A 83 -6.32 -16.99 -2.10
C GLN A 83 -6.92 -16.79 -3.51
N GLU A 84 -8.14 -17.29 -3.76
CA GLU A 84 -8.81 -17.11 -5.06
C GLU A 84 -9.16 -15.64 -5.33
N VAL A 85 -9.63 -14.94 -4.30
CA VAL A 85 -9.91 -13.49 -4.38
C VAL A 85 -8.61 -12.74 -4.59
N GLU A 86 -7.58 -13.07 -3.80
CA GLU A 86 -6.26 -12.46 -3.91
C GLU A 86 -5.65 -12.64 -5.31
N ALA A 87 -5.79 -13.82 -5.92
CA ALA A 87 -5.34 -14.08 -7.29
C ALA A 87 -6.07 -13.23 -8.34
N ARG A 88 -7.39 -13.01 -8.19
CA ARG A 88 -8.15 -12.10 -9.06
C ARG A 88 -7.67 -10.67 -8.92
N LEU A 89 -7.47 -10.20 -7.69
CA LEU A 89 -6.94 -8.86 -7.43
C LEU A 89 -5.52 -8.70 -8.00
N ALA A 90 -4.69 -9.72 -7.88
CA ALA A 90 -3.34 -9.73 -8.44
C ALA A 90 -3.36 -9.59 -9.97
N ALA A 91 -4.29 -10.26 -10.66
CA ALA A 91 -4.44 -10.14 -12.10
C ALA A 91 -4.87 -8.72 -12.52
N ILE A 92 -5.82 -8.12 -11.80
CA ILE A 92 -6.25 -6.73 -12.02
C ILE A 92 -5.08 -5.77 -11.82
N ALA A 93 -4.37 -5.90 -10.69
CA ALA A 93 -3.21 -5.09 -10.36
C ALA A 93 -2.12 -5.18 -11.42
N LYS A 94 -1.80 -6.41 -11.86
CA LYS A 94 -0.80 -6.67 -12.90
C LYS A 94 -1.15 -5.94 -14.19
N ASN A 95 -2.40 -6.02 -14.65
CA ASN A 95 -2.84 -5.33 -15.86
C ASN A 95 -2.66 -3.81 -15.73
N ILE A 96 -3.03 -3.22 -14.60
CA ILE A 96 -2.86 -1.78 -14.33
C ILE A 96 -1.37 -1.39 -14.36
N ILE A 97 -0.52 -2.18 -13.71
CA ILE A 97 0.94 -1.94 -13.69
C ILE A 97 1.52 -2.04 -15.11
N GLN A 98 1.12 -3.04 -15.89
CA GLN A 98 1.59 -3.22 -17.27
C GLN A 98 1.20 -2.07 -18.19
N MET A 99 0.04 -1.44 -17.96
CA MET A 99 -0.41 -0.25 -18.69
C MET A 99 0.23 1.05 -18.19
N SER A 100 0.99 1.01 -17.08
CA SER A 100 1.59 2.21 -16.49
C SER A 100 2.86 2.61 -17.21
N GLN A 101 3.06 3.93 -17.38
CA GLN A 101 4.26 4.49 -18.02
C GLN A 101 5.54 4.11 -17.25
N TYR A 102 5.49 4.21 -15.92
CA TYR A 102 6.59 3.87 -15.03
C TYR A 102 6.22 2.63 -14.23
N LYS A 103 6.59 1.46 -14.76
CA LYS A 103 6.20 0.16 -14.18
C LYS A 103 6.75 -0.03 -12.76
N SER A 104 7.97 0.42 -12.49
CA SER A 104 8.59 0.33 -11.16
C SER A 104 7.88 1.20 -10.12
N GLU A 105 7.58 2.46 -10.45
CA GLU A 105 6.76 3.35 -9.61
C GLU A 105 5.35 2.79 -9.36
N ALA A 106 4.70 2.26 -10.40
CA ALA A 106 3.39 1.63 -10.28
C ALA A 106 3.44 0.38 -9.38
N THR A 107 4.52 -0.40 -9.44
CA THR A 107 4.76 -1.57 -8.59
C THR A 107 5.00 -1.15 -7.14
N THR A 108 5.77 -0.10 -6.89
CA THR A 108 5.94 0.53 -5.57
C THR A 108 4.59 0.92 -4.96
N ARG A 109 3.74 1.61 -5.74
CA ARG A 109 2.40 2.00 -5.28
C ARG A 109 1.53 0.80 -4.96
N ALA A 110 1.57 -0.25 -5.76
CA ALA A 110 0.82 -1.48 -5.52
C ALA A 110 1.30 -2.23 -4.27
N PHE A 111 2.61 -2.30 -4.01
CA PHE A 111 3.13 -2.82 -2.75
C PHE A 111 2.61 -2.04 -1.55
N VAL A 112 2.71 -0.71 -1.58
CA VAL A 112 2.29 0.12 -0.44
C VAL A 112 0.78 0.02 -0.19
N ASP A 113 -0.04 0.06 -1.25
CA ASP A 113 -1.50 -0.09 -1.14
C ASP A 113 -1.92 -1.50 -0.64
N TRP A 114 -1.13 -2.53 -0.94
CA TRP A 114 -1.36 -3.88 -0.43
C TRP A 114 -0.92 -4.07 1.02
N ILE A 115 0.22 -3.50 1.41
CA ILE A 115 0.83 -3.68 2.74
C ILE A 115 0.12 -2.82 3.79
N VAL A 116 -0.17 -1.56 3.48
CA VAL A 116 -0.68 -0.59 4.46
C VAL A 116 -2.13 -0.91 4.82
N ALA A 117 -2.46 -0.80 6.11
CA ALA A 117 -3.81 -1.05 6.59
C ALA A 117 -4.83 -0.05 6.00
N PRO A 118 -6.06 -0.50 5.70
CA PRO A 118 -7.04 0.31 4.98
C PRO A 118 -7.57 1.50 5.78
N ASN A 119 -7.32 1.55 7.10
CA ASN A 119 -7.62 2.72 7.93
C ASN A 119 -6.57 3.84 7.80
N VAL A 120 -5.48 3.62 7.07
CA VAL A 120 -4.49 4.66 6.73
C VAL A 120 -4.90 5.30 5.41
N THR A 121 -5.08 6.62 5.42
CA THR A 121 -5.36 7.36 4.18
C THR A 121 -4.06 7.60 3.42
N LEU A 122 -3.95 6.98 2.25
CA LEU A 122 -2.86 7.19 1.31
C LEU A 122 -3.29 8.15 0.21
N VAL A 123 -2.47 9.15 -0.05
CA VAL A 123 -2.62 10.09 -1.17
C VAL A 123 -1.46 9.84 -2.14
N PHE A 124 -1.78 9.43 -3.36
CA PHE A 124 -0.78 9.23 -4.41
C PHE A 124 -0.60 10.50 -5.23
N GLY A 125 0.65 10.86 -5.55
CA GLY A 125 0.96 12.11 -6.26
C GLY A 125 0.58 13.35 -5.45
N ALA A 126 0.86 13.34 -4.14
CA ALA A 126 0.43 14.37 -3.21
C ALA A 126 1.26 15.65 -3.35
N ARG A 127 0.61 16.81 -3.41
CA ARG A 127 1.26 18.13 -3.48
C ARG A 127 0.87 18.99 -2.28
N PRO A 128 1.33 18.65 -1.07
CA PRO A 128 0.95 19.40 0.12
C PRO A 128 1.48 20.83 0.05
N ALA A 129 0.73 21.79 0.59
CA ALA A 129 1.00 23.22 0.41
C ALA A 129 2.41 23.66 0.88
N PHE A 130 2.97 23.00 1.90
CA PHE A 130 4.31 23.28 2.41
C PHE A 130 5.43 22.80 1.47
N LEU A 131 5.14 21.90 0.54
CA LEU A 131 6.12 21.30 -0.38
C LEU A 131 6.26 22.14 -1.66
N TYR A 132 6.52 23.43 -1.47
CA TYR A 132 6.53 24.43 -2.52
C TYR A 132 7.94 24.96 -2.79
N ASN A 133 8.37 24.90 -4.05
CA ASN A 133 9.62 25.50 -4.49
C ASN A 133 9.41 26.99 -4.77
N LYS A 134 9.88 27.84 -3.84
CA LYS A 134 9.79 29.29 -3.95
C LYS A 134 10.58 29.86 -5.14
N ALA A 135 11.71 29.24 -5.50
CA ALA A 135 12.58 29.73 -6.56
C ALA A 135 11.94 29.54 -7.95
N THR A 136 11.36 28.36 -8.20
CA THR A 136 10.70 28.04 -9.47
C THR A 136 9.21 28.36 -9.48
N LYS A 137 8.64 28.73 -8.32
CA LYS A 137 7.20 28.94 -8.09
C LYS A 137 6.33 27.70 -8.38
N GLN A 138 6.89 26.51 -8.28
CA GLN A 138 6.21 25.25 -8.57
C GLN A 138 5.99 24.41 -7.30
N GLN A 139 4.88 23.68 -7.26
CA GLN A 139 4.68 22.65 -6.25
C GLN A 139 5.55 21.43 -6.56
N LEU A 140 6.18 20.89 -5.53
CA LEU A 140 6.77 19.56 -5.59
C LEU A 140 5.69 18.53 -5.21
N GLU A 141 6.01 17.26 -5.43
CA GLU A 141 5.06 16.16 -5.27
C GLU A 141 5.73 15.03 -4.50
N TYR A 142 4.96 14.36 -3.63
CA TYR A 142 5.27 13.05 -3.09
C TYR A 142 4.59 11.95 -3.88
N ASP A 143 5.27 10.84 -4.16
CA ASP A 143 4.62 9.70 -4.82
C ASP A 143 3.52 9.10 -3.97
N ILE A 144 3.76 8.98 -2.66
CA ILE A 144 2.80 8.48 -1.67
C ILE A 144 2.91 9.32 -0.40
N TYR A 145 1.77 9.74 0.14
CA TYR A 145 1.71 10.54 1.36
C TYR A 145 0.60 10.08 2.31
N ALA A 146 0.97 9.86 3.57
CA ALA A 146 0.07 9.59 4.68
C ALA A 146 0.16 10.75 5.71
N GLU A 147 -0.67 11.77 5.50
CA GLU A 147 -0.63 13.03 6.27
C GLU A 147 -0.76 12.80 7.78
N ALA A 148 -1.77 12.04 8.19
CA ALA A 148 -2.05 11.76 9.61
C ALA A 148 -0.89 11.05 10.33
N LEU A 149 -0.02 10.36 9.59
CA LEU A 149 1.13 9.62 10.12
C LEU A 149 2.47 10.33 9.85
N ARG A 150 2.42 11.53 9.26
CA ARG A 150 3.57 12.34 8.84
C ARG A 150 4.62 11.51 8.11
N TRP A 151 4.15 10.69 7.17
CA TRP A 151 5.00 9.78 6.39
C TRP A 151 4.78 10.01 4.91
N ALA A 152 5.86 10.07 4.15
CA ALA A 152 5.87 10.12 2.70
C ALA A 152 6.85 9.06 2.16
N LEU A 153 6.60 8.58 0.96
CA LEU A 153 7.48 7.66 0.25
C LEU A 153 7.68 8.12 -1.20
N GLU A 154 8.93 8.07 -1.65
CA GLU A 154 9.39 8.40 -3.00
C GLU A 154 9.95 7.17 -3.70
N HIS A 155 9.60 7.02 -4.97
CA HIS A 155 10.22 6.05 -5.87
C HIS A 155 11.25 6.76 -6.76
N HIS A 156 12.53 6.55 -6.48
CA HIS A 156 13.60 7.06 -7.30
C HIS A 156 13.90 6.08 -8.44
N GLY A 157 13.48 6.43 -9.65
CA GLY A 157 13.94 5.74 -10.85
C GLY A 157 15.39 6.06 -11.21
N GLU A 158 15.94 5.37 -12.20
CA GLU A 158 17.35 5.51 -12.62
C GLU A 158 17.75 6.96 -12.98
N GLN A 159 16.80 7.75 -13.47
CA GLN A 159 16.99 9.16 -13.81
C GLN A 159 17.35 10.09 -12.62
N HIS A 160 17.28 9.60 -11.39
CA HIS A 160 17.72 10.34 -10.19
C HIS A 160 19.21 10.21 -9.91
N PHE A 161 19.91 9.24 -10.52
CA PHE A 161 21.29 8.91 -10.17
C PHE A 161 22.28 9.41 -11.22
N GLU A 162 21.91 9.36 -12.51
CA GLU A 162 22.75 9.78 -13.62
C GLU A 162 21.88 10.36 -14.76
N PRO A 163 22.44 11.23 -15.63
CA PRO A 163 21.82 11.57 -16.91
C PRO A 163 21.56 10.28 -17.70
N THR A 164 20.37 10.15 -18.28
CA THR A 164 19.96 8.94 -18.99
C THR A 164 19.81 9.26 -20.48
N PRO A 165 19.75 8.28 -21.39
CA PRO A 165 19.53 8.57 -22.82
C PRO A 165 18.27 9.41 -23.11
N LEU A 166 17.26 9.33 -22.23
CA LEU A 166 16.05 10.16 -22.28
C LEU A 166 16.22 11.54 -21.63
N TYR A 167 17.21 11.70 -20.78
CA TYR A 167 17.51 12.93 -20.05
C TYR A 167 19.02 13.21 -20.04
N PRO A 168 19.62 13.49 -21.21
CA PRO A 168 21.07 13.65 -21.33
C PRO A 168 21.58 14.99 -20.81
N ASP A 169 20.69 15.94 -20.50
CA ASP A 169 21.05 17.29 -20.11
C ASP A 169 21.52 17.35 -18.64
N GLU A 170 22.81 17.64 -18.48
CA GLU A 170 23.48 17.83 -17.18
C GLU A 170 22.81 18.94 -16.34
N LYS A 171 22.26 19.99 -16.97
CA LYS A 171 21.52 21.05 -16.27
C LYS A 171 20.21 20.52 -15.70
N GLU A 172 19.48 19.70 -16.46
CA GLU A 172 18.25 19.07 -15.96
C GLU A 172 18.55 18.12 -14.80
N PHE A 173 19.65 17.38 -14.87
CA PHE A 173 20.11 16.53 -13.76
C PHE A 173 20.43 17.36 -12.50
N ILE A 174 21.17 18.46 -12.64
CA ILE A 174 21.47 19.37 -11.52
C ILE A 174 20.17 19.92 -10.90
N GLU A 175 19.19 20.31 -11.72
CA GLU A 175 17.90 20.80 -11.21
C GLU A 175 17.10 19.70 -10.49
N ARG A 176 17.16 18.45 -10.93
CA ARG A 176 16.56 17.30 -10.20
C ARG A 176 17.23 17.10 -8.85
N VAL A 177 18.56 17.09 -8.80
CA VAL A 177 19.30 16.98 -7.53
C VAL A 177 18.94 18.12 -6.58
N LYS A 178 18.81 19.36 -7.07
CA LYS A 178 18.35 20.50 -6.27
C LYS A 178 16.92 20.29 -5.76
N ARG A 179 16.02 19.82 -6.62
CA ARG A 179 14.62 19.53 -6.26
C ARG A 179 14.53 18.46 -5.19
N ASP A 180 15.30 17.39 -5.29
CA ASP A 180 15.30 16.30 -4.32
C ASP A 180 15.86 16.75 -2.96
N ARG A 181 16.93 17.57 -2.96
CA ARG A 181 17.45 18.20 -1.74
C ARG A 181 16.43 19.13 -1.08
N LEU A 182 15.80 20.00 -1.86
CA LEU A 182 14.77 20.90 -1.36
C LEU A 182 13.58 20.13 -0.79
N LYS A 183 13.16 19.05 -1.47
CA LYS A 183 12.10 18.16 -0.97
C LYS A 183 12.48 17.62 0.40
N LEU A 184 13.68 17.05 0.55
CA LEU A 184 14.18 16.54 1.83
C LEU A 184 14.21 17.61 2.94
N GLU A 185 14.66 18.83 2.62
CA GLU A 185 14.69 19.95 3.56
C GLU A 185 13.28 20.34 4.03
N LEU A 186 12.34 20.51 3.09
CA LEU A 186 10.96 20.84 3.38
C LEU A 186 10.27 19.72 4.16
N SER A 187 10.55 18.44 3.86
CA SER A 187 10.09 17.29 4.64
C SER A 187 10.53 17.41 6.10
N LYS A 188 11.82 17.65 6.33
CA LYS A 188 12.39 17.79 7.68
C LYS A 188 11.76 18.95 8.45
N GLN A 189 11.64 20.12 7.81
CA GLN A 189 11.03 21.30 8.41
C GLN A 189 9.58 21.07 8.83
N ASN A 190 8.85 20.21 8.12
CA ASN A 190 7.46 19.89 8.39
C ASN A 190 7.28 18.56 9.17
N ASN A 191 8.35 18.01 9.74
CA ASN A 191 8.35 16.76 10.50
C ASN A 191 7.80 15.55 9.72
N ILE A 192 8.04 15.51 8.40
CA ILE A 192 7.68 14.39 7.54
C ILE A 192 8.84 13.38 7.48
N ARG A 193 8.53 12.12 7.81
CA ARG A 193 9.42 10.98 7.60
C ARG A 193 9.38 10.60 6.13
N LEU A 194 10.46 10.84 5.41
CA LEU A 194 10.57 10.55 3.98
C LEU A 194 11.32 9.23 3.77
N SER A 195 10.61 8.21 3.32
CA SER A 195 11.20 6.96 2.82
C SER A 195 11.54 7.11 1.34
N VAL A 196 12.64 6.51 0.90
CA VAL A 196 13.02 6.48 -0.52
C VAL A 196 13.25 5.02 -0.89
N VAL A 197 12.65 4.60 -2.00
CA VAL A 197 12.83 3.27 -2.58
C VAL A 197 13.22 3.39 -4.05
N THR A 198 13.82 2.34 -4.57
CA THR A 198 14.18 2.21 -5.99
C THR A 198 13.62 0.90 -6.54
N LYS A 199 13.80 0.64 -7.84
CA LYS A 199 13.46 -0.67 -8.41
C LYS A 199 14.18 -1.84 -7.73
N LYS A 200 15.32 -1.60 -7.06
CA LYS A 200 16.07 -2.62 -6.30
C LYS A 200 15.37 -3.06 -5.02
N ASP A 201 14.37 -2.30 -4.60
CA ASP A 201 13.66 -2.49 -3.34
C ASP A 201 12.28 -3.12 -3.53
N LEU A 202 11.93 -3.51 -4.77
CA LEU A 202 10.65 -4.13 -5.13
C LEU A 202 10.55 -5.62 -4.72
N THR A 203 10.86 -5.90 -3.45
CA THR A 203 10.59 -7.18 -2.78
C THR A 203 9.76 -6.90 -1.54
N LEU A 204 9.00 -7.90 -1.05
CA LEU A 204 8.18 -7.71 0.14
C LEU A 204 9.03 -7.30 1.34
N GLU A 205 10.18 -7.95 1.53
CA GLU A 205 11.11 -7.67 2.62
C GLU A 205 11.57 -6.20 2.63
N ARG A 206 12.02 -5.70 1.49
CA ARG A 206 12.56 -4.33 1.39
C ARG A 206 11.46 -3.28 1.45
N MET A 207 10.30 -3.55 0.87
CA MET A 207 9.14 -2.67 0.99
C MET A 207 8.64 -2.59 2.43
N LEU A 208 8.64 -3.70 3.17
CA LEU A 208 8.33 -3.71 4.61
C LEU A 208 9.37 -2.89 5.40
N ALA A 209 10.66 -3.01 5.08
CA ALA A 209 11.71 -2.24 5.73
C ALA A 209 11.62 -0.73 5.42
N ALA A 210 11.14 -0.35 4.23
CA ALA A 210 10.96 1.03 3.82
C ALA A 210 9.75 1.71 4.47
N ILE A 211 8.73 0.95 4.87
CA ILE A 211 7.54 1.46 5.56
C ILE A 211 7.82 1.49 7.08
N PRO A 212 7.72 2.65 7.75
CA PRO A 212 7.99 2.73 9.19
C PRO A 212 7.17 1.75 10.03
N GLU A 213 7.74 1.25 11.12
CA GLU A 213 7.16 0.16 11.93
C GLU A 213 5.77 0.52 12.48
N ASP A 214 5.61 1.76 12.92
CA ASP A 214 4.37 2.33 13.50
C ASP A 214 3.26 2.58 12.46
N ILE A 215 3.56 2.54 11.16
CA ILE A 215 2.50 2.58 10.14
C ILE A 215 1.70 1.28 10.25
N PRO A 216 0.38 1.34 10.48
CA PRO A 216 -0.46 0.15 10.53
C PRO A 216 -0.40 -0.65 9.22
N LYS A 217 -0.20 -1.96 9.32
CA LYS A 217 -0.07 -2.88 8.19
C LYS A 217 -1.20 -3.91 8.22
N ARG A 218 -1.58 -4.40 7.05
CA ARG A 218 -2.51 -5.51 6.90
C ARG A 218 -1.86 -6.80 7.34
N VAL A 219 -2.69 -7.76 7.77
CA VAL A 219 -2.26 -9.15 7.80
C VAL A 219 -2.29 -9.66 6.36
N LEU A 220 -1.11 -10.04 5.87
CA LEU A 220 -0.91 -10.57 4.52
C LEU A 220 -0.24 -11.93 4.58
N ASP A 221 -0.41 -12.71 3.54
CA ASP A 221 0.32 -13.95 3.31
C ASP A 221 1.54 -13.64 2.44
N PRO A 222 2.78 -13.79 2.93
CA PRO A 222 3.99 -13.58 2.12
C PRO A 222 4.04 -14.45 0.87
N GLU A 223 3.41 -15.63 0.92
CA GLU A 223 3.32 -16.56 -0.21
C GLU A 223 2.02 -16.40 -1.00
N GLY A 224 1.23 -15.38 -0.68
CA GLY A 224 -0.04 -15.06 -1.30
C GLY A 224 0.12 -14.69 -2.79
N PRO A 225 -0.90 -14.97 -3.63
CA PRO A 225 -0.84 -14.66 -5.06
C PRO A 225 -0.50 -13.20 -5.39
N PHE A 226 -0.91 -12.24 -4.55
CA PHE A 226 -0.67 -10.82 -4.80
C PHE A 226 0.79 -10.46 -4.54
N VAL A 227 1.35 -10.93 -3.43
CA VAL A 227 2.76 -10.71 -3.08
C VAL A 227 3.67 -11.36 -4.13
N ARG A 228 3.43 -12.63 -4.45
CA ARG A 228 4.22 -13.34 -5.48
C ARG A 228 4.18 -12.66 -6.83
N MET A 229 3.03 -12.10 -7.22
CA MET A 229 2.91 -11.33 -8.45
C MET A 229 3.77 -10.07 -8.41
N LEU A 230 3.73 -9.29 -7.32
CA LEU A 230 4.54 -8.08 -7.19
C LEU A 230 6.04 -8.38 -7.13
N GLU A 231 6.46 -9.42 -6.39
CA GLU A 231 7.87 -9.82 -6.34
C GLU A 231 8.39 -10.26 -7.70
N LYS A 232 7.59 -11.02 -8.45
CA LYS A 232 7.94 -11.41 -9.82
C LYS A 232 8.11 -10.18 -10.72
N LEU A 233 7.20 -9.20 -10.64
CA LEU A 233 7.35 -7.94 -11.39
C LEU A 233 8.60 -7.17 -10.95
N GLY A 234 8.88 -7.09 -9.65
CA GLY A 234 10.10 -6.48 -9.12
C GLY A 234 11.36 -7.11 -9.70
N GLN A 235 11.43 -8.44 -9.73
CA GLN A 235 12.55 -9.18 -10.34
C GLN A 235 12.68 -8.93 -11.84
N GLU A 236 11.57 -8.94 -12.59
CA GLU A 236 11.54 -8.64 -14.03
C GLU A 236 12.06 -7.23 -14.33
N LEU A 237 11.82 -6.27 -13.43
CA LEU A 237 12.24 -4.88 -13.56
C LEU A 237 13.71 -4.64 -13.18
N LEU A 238 14.35 -5.52 -12.40
CA LEU A 238 15.78 -5.38 -12.06
C LEU A 238 16.66 -5.40 -13.31
N GLY A 239 16.32 -6.25 -14.29
CA GLY A 239 17.04 -6.42 -15.55
C GLY A 239 16.64 -5.45 -16.66
N LYS A 240 15.68 -4.55 -16.41
CA LYS A 240 15.19 -3.57 -17.37
C LYS A 240 15.45 -2.16 -16.88
N HIS A 241 15.80 -1.24 -17.77
CA HIS A 241 15.76 0.18 -17.44
C HIS A 241 14.32 0.61 -17.14
N ASP A 242 14.14 1.62 -16.28
CA ASP A 242 12.80 2.11 -15.92
C ASP A 242 12.00 2.63 -17.13
N TRP A 243 12.69 2.89 -18.24
CA TRP A 243 12.14 3.32 -19.52
C TRP A 243 12.18 2.26 -20.62
N ASP A 244 12.59 1.02 -20.34
CA ASP A 244 12.56 -0.05 -21.36
C ASP A 244 11.11 -0.35 -21.74
N ARG A 245 10.76 0.05 -22.97
CA ARG A 245 9.42 -0.07 -23.56
C ARG A 245 9.16 -1.43 -24.22
N GLU A 246 9.83 -2.48 -23.76
CA GLU A 246 9.64 -3.85 -24.24
C GLU A 246 8.93 -4.74 -23.22
#